data_AF-A0A8C5AFZ6-F1
#
_entry.id   AF-A0A8C5AFZ6-F1
#
_cell.length_a   1.000
_cell.length_b   1.000
_cell.length_c   1.000
_cell.angle_alpha   90.00
_cell.angle_beta   90.00
_cell.angle_gamma   90.00
#
_symmetry.space_group_name_H-M   'P 1'
#
loop_
_entity.id
_entity.type
_entity.pdbx_description
1 polymer ?
#
loop_
_entity_poly.entity_id
_entity_poly.type
_entity_poly.pdbx_seq_one_letter_code
_entity_poly.pdbx_strand_id
1 'polypeptide(L)'
;MDEKSSHSHRLLIVLLMLMLFGVIVLQYVCPGTSDCQILRIGSIFKSNSASDAITYRNGDGKDGSPKDPYISEDNALVRFVPRFNFTKADLSRAVDFNIKGDDVIVFLHIQKTGGTTFGRHLVRNIQLERPCECHAGQKKCTCLRPGKKETWLFSRFSTGWSCGLHADWTELTNCVPTRMDTHEAPETPIPRRNYYYITILRDPVWRYLSEWRHVQRGATWKASLHVCDGHSPTLSELPSCYLGDDWSGCTLQEFMDCPYNLANNRQTRMLADLSLVGCYNVSAMGDEDRSAVLLESAKRNLRGMAFFGLTEYQRKTQYLFERTFRLAFIAPFTQLNGTRAASVEVALDTQRRIRGLNRWDVELYEYARDLFLQRFQRARQQERRQARERRQQERRRLRGRLSSARPGRPLRPTEETTPPHRADIRPVTRSQSTQEMVEGGGETLEAEGLLPDWWDLEENGTLEDYTDNVEQW
;
A
#
# COMPACT_ATOMS: atom_id res chain seq x y z
N MET A 1 -10.18 75.56 26.50
CA MET A 1 -10.15 74.12 26.85
C MET A 1 -11.07 73.43 25.87
N ASP A 2 -10.64 72.31 25.23
CA ASP A 2 -11.52 71.24 24.65
C ASP A 2 -10.83 70.34 23.61
N GLU A 3 -9.67 70.73 23.07
CA GLU A 3 -9.02 69.97 21.98
C GLU A 3 -8.50 68.57 22.41
N LYS A 4 -8.07 68.40 23.67
CA LYS A 4 -7.64 67.10 24.21
C LYS A 4 -8.78 66.09 24.39
N SER A 5 -10.03 66.54 24.53
CA SER A 5 -11.18 65.64 24.75
C SER A 5 -11.53 64.86 23.47
N SER A 6 -11.61 65.57 22.34
CA SER A 6 -11.90 65.01 21.01
C SER A 6 -10.96 63.86 20.62
N HIS A 7 -9.66 64.01 20.87
CA HIS A 7 -8.66 63.01 20.53
C HIS A 7 -8.78 61.73 21.38
N SER A 8 -9.15 61.86 22.66
CA SER A 8 -9.38 60.73 23.56
C SER A 8 -10.61 59.93 23.13
N HIS A 9 -11.72 60.60 22.81
CA HIS A 9 -12.93 59.93 22.30
C HIS A 9 -12.70 59.20 20.97
N ARG A 10 -11.96 59.79 20.03
CA ARG A 10 -11.61 59.13 18.76
C ARG A 10 -10.74 57.88 18.97
N LEU A 11 -9.75 57.95 19.87
CA LEU A 11 -8.92 56.80 20.22
C LEU A 11 -9.76 55.68 20.87
N LEU A 12 -10.69 56.05 21.76
CA LEU A 12 -11.58 55.10 22.42
C LEU A 12 -12.50 54.38 21.43
N ILE A 13 -13.03 55.09 20.43
CA ILE A 13 -13.84 54.51 19.34
C ILE A 13 -13.01 53.53 18.50
N VAL A 14 -11.77 53.88 18.12
CA VAL A 14 -10.87 52.99 17.36
C VAL A 14 -10.56 51.72 18.15
N LEU A 15 -10.29 51.82 19.45
CA LEU A 15 -10.06 50.67 20.33
C LEU A 15 -11.30 49.78 20.45
N LEU A 16 -12.50 50.38 20.54
CA LEU A 16 -13.77 49.65 20.56
C LEU A 16 -14.02 48.88 19.26
N MET A 17 -13.73 49.50 18.10
CA MET A 17 -13.87 48.85 16.79
C MET A 17 -12.87 47.71 16.60
N LEU A 18 -11.62 47.87 17.08
CA LEU A 18 -10.62 46.79 17.06
C LEU A 18 -11.02 45.62 17.98
N MET A 19 -11.57 45.90 19.17
CA MET A 19 -12.14 44.87 20.05
C MET A 19 -13.31 44.14 19.38
N LEU A 20 -14.25 44.88 18.76
CA LEU A 20 -15.41 44.27 18.10
C LEU A 20 -14.98 43.38 16.92
N PHE A 21 -14.04 43.86 16.11
CA PHE A 21 -13.45 43.08 15.02
C PHE A 21 -12.73 41.83 15.54
N GLY A 22 -11.96 41.95 16.62
CA GLY A 22 -11.31 40.82 17.30
C GLY A 22 -12.32 39.76 17.77
N VAL A 23 -13.46 40.17 18.35
CA VAL A 23 -14.54 39.25 18.76
C VAL A 23 -15.21 38.59 17.55
N ILE A 24 -15.46 39.31 16.46
CA ILE A 24 -16.03 38.75 15.23
C ILE A 24 -15.08 37.72 14.61
N VAL A 25 -13.78 38.03 14.52
CA VAL A 25 -12.76 37.08 14.05
C VAL A 25 -12.69 35.86 14.98
N LEU A 26 -12.75 36.04 16.30
CA LEU A 26 -12.74 34.93 17.25
C LEU A 26 -13.98 34.03 17.13
N GLN A 27 -15.16 34.60 16.89
CA GLN A 27 -16.40 33.85 16.61
C GLN A 27 -16.33 33.09 15.29
N TYR A 28 -15.66 33.64 14.27
CA TYR A 28 -15.49 33.00 12.97
C TYR A 28 -14.45 31.87 12.99
N VAL A 29 -13.39 32.03 13.78
CA VAL A 29 -12.31 31.03 13.95
C VAL A 29 -12.69 29.93 14.96
N CYS A 30 -13.49 30.26 15.98
CA CYS A 30 -13.92 29.32 17.02
C CYS A 30 -15.46 29.39 17.24
N PRO A 31 -16.27 28.85 16.30
CA PRO A 31 -17.72 28.82 16.40
C PRO A 31 -18.21 27.73 17.38
N GLY A 32 -18.06 27.99 18.68
CA GLY A 32 -18.52 27.09 19.75
C GLY A 32 -17.65 27.17 21.00
N THR A 33 -18.28 27.24 22.17
CA THR A 33 -17.62 27.54 23.46
C THR A 33 -16.85 26.37 24.09
N SER A 34 -16.35 25.40 23.32
CA SER A 34 -15.76 24.17 23.86
C SER A 34 -14.40 23.71 23.30
N ASP A 35 -13.90 24.23 22.17
CA ASP A 35 -12.51 23.93 21.75
C ASP A 35 -11.92 25.03 20.84
N CYS A 36 -10.98 25.81 21.38
CA CYS A 36 -10.28 26.88 20.64
C CYS A 36 -8.78 26.82 20.96
N GLN A 37 -7.98 26.24 20.04
CA GLN A 37 -6.60 25.82 20.35
C GLN A 37 -5.58 26.97 20.49
N ILE A 38 -5.95 28.21 20.18
CA ILE A 38 -5.05 29.37 20.21
C ILE A 38 -4.54 29.71 21.63
N LEU A 39 -5.28 29.34 22.69
CA LEU A 39 -4.86 29.60 24.08
C LEU A 39 -3.81 28.62 24.64
N ARG A 40 -3.41 27.56 23.91
CA ARG A 40 -2.42 26.58 24.40
C ARG A 40 -0.96 27.05 24.36
N ILE A 41 -0.64 28.12 23.64
CA ILE A 41 0.75 28.61 23.47
C ILE A 41 1.33 29.20 24.78
N GLY A 42 0.50 29.59 25.75
CA GLY A 42 0.94 30.12 27.04
C GLY A 42 1.41 29.07 28.08
N SER A 43 1.25 27.77 27.81
CA SER A 43 1.39 26.71 28.84
C SER A 43 2.81 26.13 29.02
N ILE A 44 3.83 26.68 28.35
CA ILE A 44 5.20 26.12 28.38
C ILE A 44 5.96 26.46 29.69
N PHE A 45 5.46 27.38 30.52
CA PHE A 45 6.08 27.77 31.79
C PHE A 45 5.14 27.62 33.01
N LYS A 46 4.86 26.38 33.45
CA LYS A 46 4.77 26.00 34.87
C LYS A 46 4.70 24.49 35.05
N SER A 47 5.35 24.00 36.11
CA SER A 47 5.68 22.59 36.32
C SER A 47 4.73 21.86 37.29
N ASN A 48 4.67 20.54 37.11
CA ASN A 48 4.46 19.49 38.12
C ASN A 48 3.20 19.52 39.01
N SER A 49 2.30 18.55 38.79
CA SER A 49 1.98 17.56 39.84
C SER A 49 1.44 16.24 39.23
N ALA A 50 1.47 15.17 40.01
CA ALA A 50 0.98 13.81 39.70
C ALA A 50 -0.56 13.77 39.51
N SER A 51 -1.23 12.75 38.97
CA SER A 51 -0.85 11.36 38.58
C SER A 51 -1.87 10.85 37.55
N ASP A 52 -1.65 9.77 36.77
CA ASP A 52 -0.55 8.79 36.75
C ASP A 52 -0.28 8.31 35.29
N ALA A 53 0.86 7.67 35.06
CA ALA A 53 1.19 6.94 33.83
C ALA A 53 2.29 5.89 34.10
N ILE A 54 1.99 4.61 33.82
CA ILE A 54 2.90 3.49 34.04
C ILE A 54 4.23 3.68 33.29
N THR A 55 5.33 3.54 34.02
CA THR A 55 6.67 3.99 33.61
C THR A 55 7.31 3.13 32.52
N TYR A 56 7.22 3.56 31.26
CA TYR A 56 8.20 3.13 30.24
C TYR A 56 9.49 3.93 30.40
N ARG A 57 10.49 3.27 31.01
CA ARG A 57 11.85 3.82 31.20
C ARG A 57 12.52 3.97 29.83
N ASN A 58 12.55 5.19 29.28
CA ASN A 58 13.41 5.51 28.15
C ASN A 58 14.88 5.40 28.58
N GLY A 59 15.55 4.34 28.16
CA GLY A 59 17.00 4.32 28.09
C GLY A 59 17.43 5.17 26.90
N ASP A 60 17.95 6.37 27.15
CA ASP A 60 18.53 7.23 26.13
C ASP A 60 19.87 6.62 25.65
N GLY A 61 19.75 5.73 24.67
CA GLY A 61 20.88 5.07 24.02
C GLY A 61 21.09 5.63 22.62
N LYS A 62 22.21 6.31 22.41
CA LYS A 62 22.72 6.68 21.09
C LYS A 62 22.91 5.42 20.22
N ASP A 63 21.92 5.09 19.40
CA ASP A 63 22.05 4.14 18.30
C ASP A 63 21.36 4.72 17.07
N GLY A 64 22.17 5.17 16.10
CA GLY A 64 21.73 5.87 14.89
C GLY A 64 21.00 4.98 13.87
N SER A 65 20.45 3.84 14.30
CA SER A 65 19.68 2.96 13.44
C SER A 65 18.31 3.60 13.13
N PRO A 66 17.85 3.62 11.86
CA PRO A 66 16.50 4.05 11.53
C PRO A 66 15.47 3.24 12.30
N LYS A 67 14.61 3.92 13.09
CA LYS A 67 13.51 3.27 13.79
C LYS A 67 12.54 2.67 12.76
N ASP A 68 12.26 1.38 12.89
CA ASP A 68 11.41 0.65 11.95
C ASP A 68 9.99 1.27 11.90
N PRO A 69 9.55 1.80 10.75
CA PRO A 69 8.34 2.61 10.63
C PRO A 69 7.04 1.78 10.62
N TYR A 70 7.14 0.48 10.91
CA TYR A 70 6.02 -0.46 11.04
C TYR A 70 5.91 -1.10 12.44
N ILE A 71 6.68 -0.61 13.44
CA ILE A 71 6.60 -1.09 14.84
C ILE A 71 5.19 -0.94 15.43
N SER A 72 4.48 0.15 15.12
CA SER A 72 3.07 0.35 15.53
C SER A 72 2.16 -0.73 14.99
N GLU A 73 2.37 -1.12 13.73
CA GLU A 73 1.57 -2.11 13.01
C GLU A 73 1.75 -3.53 13.56
N ASP A 74 2.94 -3.84 14.07
CA ASP A 74 3.24 -5.12 14.74
C ASP A 74 2.50 -5.24 16.09
N ASN A 75 2.43 -4.17 16.87
CA ASN A 75 1.72 -4.15 18.16
C ASN A 75 0.21 -4.40 17.98
N ALA A 76 -0.38 -3.85 16.90
CA ALA A 76 -1.78 -4.10 16.54
C ALA A 76 -2.08 -5.58 16.22
N LEU A 77 -1.07 -6.39 15.91
CA LEU A 77 -1.22 -7.82 15.56
C LEU A 77 -1.10 -8.76 16.77
N VAL A 78 -0.75 -8.26 17.95
CA VAL A 78 -0.62 -9.07 19.18
C VAL A 78 -1.95 -9.71 19.59
N ARG A 79 -3.09 -9.13 19.17
CA ARG A 79 -4.45 -9.63 19.42
C ARG A 79 -5.08 -10.35 18.22
N PHE A 80 -4.37 -10.49 17.10
CA PHE A 80 -4.90 -11.15 15.91
C PHE A 80 -4.78 -12.67 16.05
N VAL A 81 -5.93 -13.35 15.95
CA VAL A 81 -6.02 -14.82 15.98
C VAL A 81 -6.39 -15.31 14.57
N PRO A 82 -5.52 -16.09 13.89
CA PRO A 82 -5.84 -16.76 12.64
C PRO A 82 -7.14 -17.57 12.70
N ARG A 83 -7.97 -17.51 11.64
CA ARG A 83 -9.19 -18.33 11.51
C ARG A 83 -9.04 -19.49 10.54
N PHE A 84 -8.35 -19.26 9.43
CA PHE A 84 -8.13 -20.19 8.34
C PHE A 84 -6.66 -20.62 8.31
N ASN A 85 -6.42 -21.89 8.00
CA ASN A 85 -5.08 -22.45 7.88
C ASN A 85 -4.55 -22.27 6.46
N PHE A 86 -3.75 -21.23 6.23
CA PHE A 86 -3.14 -20.94 4.93
C PHE A 86 -1.78 -21.62 4.76
N THR A 87 -1.50 -22.10 3.56
CA THR A 87 -0.23 -22.77 3.29
C THR A 87 0.95 -21.78 3.26
N LYS A 88 2.17 -22.32 3.34
CA LYS A 88 3.39 -21.54 3.09
C LYS A 88 3.40 -20.90 1.69
N ALA A 89 2.75 -21.51 0.70
CA ALA A 89 2.60 -20.91 -0.62
C ALA A 89 1.64 -19.70 -0.57
N ASP A 90 0.48 -19.82 0.09
CA ASP A 90 -0.54 -18.76 0.14
C ASP A 90 -0.06 -17.48 0.84
N LEU A 91 0.73 -17.65 1.90
CA LEU A 91 1.24 -16.56 2.72
C LEU A 91 2.54 -15.93 2.20
N SER A 92 3.22 -16.55 1.22
CA SER A 92 4.40 -15.94 0.57
C SER A 92 4.02 -15.41 -0.81
N ARG A 93 3.91 -14.08 -0.91
CA ARG A 93 3.90 -13.37 -2.20
C ARG A 93 5.19 -12.56 -2.31
N ALA A 94 6.03 -12.97 -3.24
CA ALA A 94 7.23 -12.26 -3.66
C ALA A 94 7.34 -12.47 -5.17
N VAL A 95 7.32 -11.37 -5.91
CA VAL A 95 7.34 -11.33 -7.36
C VAL A 95 8.70 -10.76 -7.77
N ASP A 96 9.34 -11.37 -8.76
CA ASP A 96 10.57 -10.84 -9.35
C ASP A 96 10.22 -9.83 -10.45
N PHE A 97 9.55 -8.73 -10.04
CA PHE A 97 8.91 -7.80 -10.97
C PHE A 97 9.95 -7.03 -11.79
N ASN A 98 10.01 -7.33 -13.09
CA ASN A 98 10.93 -6.70 -14.01
C ASN A 98 10.23 -5.61 -14.84
N ILE A 99 10.25 -4.38 -14.33
CA ILE A 99 9.67 -3.22 -15.02
C ILE A 99 10.29 -2.96 -16.41
N LYS A 100 11.57 -3.32 -16.63
CA LYS A 100 12.27 -3.16 -17.92
C LYS A 100 11.99 -4.29 -18.91
N GLY A 101 11.61 -5.46 -18.40
CA GLY A 101 11.12 -6.60 -19.17
C GLY A 101 9.70 -6.37 -19.66
N ASP A 102 8.86 -7.41 -19.59
CA ASP A 102 7.53 -7.42 -20.20
C ASP A 102 6.41 -7.66 -19.16
N ASP A 103 6.76 -7.61 -17.88
CA ASP A 103 5.85 -7.74 -16.73
C ASP A 103 4.85 -6.57 -16.65
N VAL A 104 3.60 -6.86 -16.27
CA VAL A 104 2.51 -5.87 -16.19
C VAL A 104 1.76 -6.04 -14.87
N ILE A 105 1.62 -4.96 -14.09
CA ILE A 105 0.71 -4.91 -12.95
C ILE A 105 -0.70 -4.56 -13.46
N VAL A 106 -1.72 -5.33 -13.06
CA VAL A 106 -3.12 -5.12 -13.47
C VAL A 106 -3.96 -4.78 -12.24
N PHE A 107 -4.44 -3.54 -12.14
CA PHE A 107 -5.23 -3.09 -10.99
C PHE A 107 -6.74 -3.22 -11.23
N LEU A 108 -7.35 -4.27 -10.66
CA LEU A 108 -8.79 -4.47 -10.60
C LEU A 108 -9.37 -3.54 -9.52
N HIS A 109 -10.03 -2.46 -9.96
CA HIS A 109 -10.59 -1.43 -9.10
C HIS A 109 -12.09 -1.67 -8.82
N ILE A 110 -12.40 -2.25 -7.67
CA ILE A 110 -13.79 -2.43 -7.20
C ILE A 110 -14.35 -1.09 -6.67
N GLN A 111 -15.62 -0.79 -6.96
CA GLN A 111 -16.25 0.46 -6.52
C GLN A 111 -16.17 0.65 -4.99
N LYS A 112 -15.73 1.85 -4.58
CA LYS A 112 -15.71 2.38 -3.20
C LYS A 112 -14.86 1.62 -2.17
N THR A 113 -13.87 0.83 -2.63
CA THR A 113 -12.82 0.23 -1.78
C THR A 113 -11.60 1.14 -1.58
N GLY A 114 -11.71 2.45 -1.83
CA GLY A 114 -10.57 3.38 -1.77
C GLY A 114 -9.60 3.28 -2.95
N GLY A 115 -9.96 2.55 -4.01
CA GLY A 115 -9.10 2.34 -5.18
C GLY A 115 -8.74 3.60 -5.97
N THR A 116 -9.44 4.72 -5.79
CA THR A 116 -8.98 6.04 -6.29
C THR A 116 -7.69 6.48 -5.58
N THR A 117 -7.61 6.38 -4.26
CA THR A 117 -6.41 6.75 -3.49
C THR A 117 -5.26 5.80 -3.81
N PHE A 118 -5.52 4.48 -3.76
CA PHE A 118 -4.50 3.48 -4.11
C PHE A 118 -4.02 3.61 -5.56
N GLY A 119 -4.92 3.81 -6.52
CA GLY A 119 -4.57 4.04 -7.92
C GLY A 119 -3.70 5.28 -8.11
N ARG A 120 -3.95 6.38 -7.37
CA ARG A 120 -3.07 7.56 -7.38
C ARG A 120 -1.68 7.22 -6.84
N HIS A 121 -1.57 6.42 -5.78
CA HIS A 121 -0.27 5.98 -5.28
C HIS A 121 0.52 5.18 -6.33
N LEU A 122 -0.14 4.32 -7.11
CA LEU A 122 0.52 3.55 -8.18
C LEU A 122 1.13 4.43 -9.29
N VAL A 123 0.50 5.55 -9.63
CA VAL A 123 0.96 6.42 -10.74
C VAL A 123 1.78 7.64 -10.29
N ARG A 124 1.73 8.05 -9.02
CA ARG A 124 2.41 9.27 -8.50
C ARG A 124 3.34 9.05 -7.32
N ASN A 125 3.28 7.90 -6.63
CA ASN A 125 3.94 7.72 -5.34
C ASN A 125 4.95 6.56 -5.31
N ILE A 126 5.19 5.85 -6.41
CA ILE A 126 6.23 4.81 -6.46
C ILE A 126 7.57 5.44 -6.85
N GLN A 127 8.64 5.12 -6.13
CA GLN A 127 10.00 5.46 -6.51
C GLN A 127 10.41 4.63 -7.74
N LEU A 128 10.56 5.27 -8.89
CA LEU A 128 10.87 4.64 -10.17
C LEU A 128 12.04 5.34 -10.87
N GLU A 129 12.82 4.59 -11.64
CA GLU A 129 13.85 5.12 -12.56
C GLU A 129 13.25 6.05 -13.62
N ARG A 130 12.05 5.70 -14.10
CA ARG A 130 11.19 6.56 -14.91
C ARG A 130 9.82 6.68 -14.23
N PRO A 131 9.51 7.82 -13.59
CA PRO A 131 8.17 8.10 -13.07
C PRO A 131 7.10 8.10 -14.17
N CYS A 132 5.81 7.96 -13.81
CA CYS A 132 4.74 8.18 -14.76
C CYS A 132 4.57 9.68 -15.06
N GLU A 133 4.35 10.02 -16.32
CA GLU A 133 4.09 11.40 -16.75
C GLU A 133 2.61 11.72 -16.52
N CYS A 134 2.31 12.55 -15.50
CA CYS A 134 0.94 12.92 -15.09
C CYS A 134 0.70 14.43 -15.29
N HIS A 135 0.02 14.83 -16.37
CA HIS A 135 -0.29 16.25 -16.61
C HIS A 135 -1.52 16.74 -15.82
N ALA A 136 -1.50 18.00 -15.40
CA ALA A 136 -2.67 18.66 -14.79
C ALA A 136 -3.89 18.63 -15.74
N GLY A 137 -5.09 18.52 -15.18
CA GLY A 137 -6.34 18.34 -15.95
C GLY A 137 -6.54 16.96 -16.60
N GLN A 138 -5.46 16.19 -16.86
CA GLN A 138 -5.57 14.86 -17.44
C GLN A 138 -5.90 13.81 -16.37
N LYS A 139 -6.94 12.99 -16.62
CA LYS A 139 -7.33 11.88 -15.74
C LYS A 139 -6.48 10.62 -15.92
N LYS A 140 -5.59 10.57 -16.92
CA LYS A 140 -4.75 9.42 -17.28
C LYS A 140 -3.30 9.90 -17.34
N CYS A 141 -2.38 9.15 -16.73
CA CYS A 141 -0.95 9.36 -16.79
C CYS A 141 -0.30 8.36 -17.76
N THR A 142 0.89 8.71 -18.26
CA THR A 142 1.67 7.88 -19.17
C THR A 142 2.74 7.12 -18.36
N CYS A 143 2.46 5.86 -18.01
CA CYS A 143 3.32 4.99 -17.20
C CYS A 143 4.18 4.05 -18.05
N LEU A 144 5.16 4.62 -18.76
CA LEU A 144 6.01 3.86 -19.67
C LEU A 144 7.20 3.20 -18.96
N ARG A 145 7.69 2.08 -19.52
CA ARG A 145 8.92 1.43 -19.06
C ARG A 145 10.15 2.34 -19.31
N PRO A 146 11.23 2.21 -18.54
CA PRO A 146 12.53 2.80 -18.89
C PRO A 146 12.99 2.28 -20.27
N GLY A 147 13.35 3.18 -21.18
CA GLY A 147 13.89 2.82 -22.51
C GLY A 147 12.89 2.27 -23.55
N LYS A 148 11.62 2.03 -23.22
CA LYS A 148 10.60 1.55 -24.17
C LYS A 148 9.36 2.47 -24.22
N LYS A 149 8.52 2.31 -25.25
CA LYS A 149 7.21 2.96 -25.41
C LYS A 149 6.02 2.08 -24.95
N GLU A 150 6.28 1.05 -24.15
CA GLU A 150 5.27 0.15 -23.58
C GLU A 150 4.86 0.59 -22.16
N THR A 151 3.62 0.31 -21.75
CA THR A 151 3.18 0.48 -20.35
C THR A 151 3.49 -0.75 -19.49
N TRP A 152 3.88 -0.53 -18.24
CA TRP A 152 4.04 -1.58 -17.21
C TRP A 152 2.85 -1.68 -16.25
N LEU A 153 1.88 -0.76 -16.35
CA LEU A 153 0.72 -0.68 -15.47
C LEU A 153 -0.58 -0.62 -16.29
N PHE A 154 -1.46 -1.59 -16.09
CA PHE A 154 -2.84 -1.57 -16.57
C PHE A 154 -3.78 -1.12 -15.45
N SER A 155 -4.36 0.07 -15.58
CA SER A 155 -5.23 0.68 -14.57
C SER A 155 -6.04 1.86 -15.11
N ARG A 156 -7.09 2.25 -14.39
CA ARG A 156 -7.86 3.50 -14.63
C ARG A 156 -6.98 4.72 -14.92
N PHE A 157 -5.86 4.87 -14.20
CA PHE A 157 -5.02 6.06 -14.27
C PHE A 157 -3.78 5.90 -15.18
N SER A 158 -3.62 4.77 -15.87
CA SER A 158 -2.52 4.55 -16.82
C SER A 158 -3.02 4.19 -18.22
N THR A 159 -3.86 3.14 -18.34
CA THR A 159 -4.46 2.70 -19.60
C THR A 159 -5.88 3.27 -19.78
N GLY A 160 -6.55 3.65 -18.68
CA GLY A 160 -7.94 4.06 -18.68
C GLY A 160 -8.87 2.88 -18.41
N TRP A 161 -10.10 2.96 -18.91
CA TRP A 161 -11.09 1.89 -18.83
C TRP A 161 -11.09 1.03 -20.09
N SER A 162 -9.91 0.62 -20.56
CA SER A 162 -9.75 -0.02 -21.87
C SER A 162 -10.56 -1.32 -22.02
N CYS A 163 -10.74 -2.07 -20.93
CA CYS A 163 -11.52 -3.30 -20.86
C CYS A 163 -12.93 -3.12 -20.26
N GLY A 164 -13.43 -1.89 -20.18
CA GLY A 164 -14.71 -1.56 -19.55
C GLY A 164 -14.57 -0.72 -18.28
N LEU A 165 -15.62 0.06 -17.97
CA LEU A 165 -15.70 0.88 -16.76
C LEU A 165 -15.79 -0.04 -15.53
N HIS A 166 -14.81 0.05 -14.63
CA HIS A 166 -14.69 -0.85 -13.48
C HIS A 166 -14.69 -2.34 -13.86
N ALA A 167 -14.00 -2.68 -14.95
CA ALA A 167 -13.85 -4.06 -15.44
C ALA A 167 -13.50 -5.04 -14.30
N ASP A 168 -14.28 -6.11 -14.18
CA ASP A 168 -14.14 -7.12 -13.12
C ASP A 168 -13.09 -8.21 -13.45
N TRP A 169 -12.98 -9.24 -12.61
CA TRP A 169 -12.03 -10.33 -12.84
C TRP A 169 -12.30 -11.04 -14.17
N THR A 170 -13.57 -11.31 -14.49
CA THR A 170 -13.97 -12.02 -15.72
C THR A 170 -13.68 -11.15 -16.95
N GLU A 171 -14.00 -9.86 -16.89
CA GLU A 171 -13.69 -8.92 -17.97
C GLU A 171 -12.18 -8.74 -18.17
N LEU A 172 -11.40 -8.54 -17.09
CA LEU A 172 -9.97 -8.27 -17.19
C LEU A 172 -9.15 -9.48 -17.64
N THR A 173 -9.44 -10.70 -17.16
CA THR A 173 -8.67 -11.88 -17.57
C THR A 173 -8.86 -12.22 -19.04
N ASN A 174 -10.05 -11.95 -19.60
CA ASN A 174 -10.35 -12.18 -21.01
C ASN A 174 -9.91 -11.02 -21.93
N CYS A 175 -9.75 -9.79 -21.42
CA CYS A 175 -9.45 -8.61 -22.25
C CYS A 175 -7.99 -8.12 -22.15
N VAL A 176 -7.35 -8.15 -20.97
CA VAL A 176 -6.05 -7.49 -20.77
C VAL A 176 -4.93 -8.05 -21.66
N PRO A 177 -4.78 -9.38 -21.86
CA PRO A 177 -3.73 -9.91 -22.74
C PRO A 177 -3.82 -9.33 -24.16
N THR A 178 -4.99 -9.48 -24.80
CA THR A 178 -5.25 -8.96 -26.15
C THR A 178 -5.01 -7.45 -26.28
N ARG A 179 -5.36 -6.66 -25.25
CA ARG A 179 -5.17 -5.19 -25.28
C ARG A 179 -3.75 -4.72 -25.01
N MET A 180 -2.94 -5.54 -24.37
CA MET A 180 -1.52 -5.25 -24.18
C MET A 180 -0.71 -5.70 -25.39
N ASP A 181 -1.06 -6.84 -25.99
CA ASP A 181 -0.30 -7.48 -27.07
C ASP A 181 -0.51 -6.83 -28.45
N THR A 182 -1.43 -5.88 -28.58
CA THR A 182 -1.62 -5.05 -29.78
C THR A 182 -0.54 -3.98 -29.97
N HIS A 183 0.68 -4.40 -30.32
CA HIS A 183 1.65 -3.62 -31.08
C HIS A 183 2.36 -4.56 -32.08
N GLU A 184 2.55 -4.06 -33.31
CA GLU A 184 3.22 -4.65 -34.49
C GLU A 184 3.68 -6.11 -34.38
N ALA A 185 3.07 -6.98 -35.20
CA ALA A 185 3.37 -8.41 -35.28
C ALA A 185 4.89 -8.65 -35.41
N PRO A 186 5.56 -9.20 -34.38
CA PRO A 186 6.97 -9.52 -34.48
C PRO A 186 7.12 -10.78 -35.32
N GLU A 187 8.15 -10.84 -36.15
CA GLU A 187 8.60 -12.06 -36.84
C GLU A 187 9.16 -13.13 -35.88
N THR A 188 9.02 -12.92 -34.57
CA THR A 188 9.55 -13.76 -33.49
C THR A 188 8.45 -14.08 -32.46
N PRO A 189 8.50 -15.23 -31.78
CA PRO A 189 7.51 -15.58 -30.76
C PRO A 189 7.51 -14.55 -29.62
N ILE A 190 6.39 -13.85 -29.42
CA ILE A 190 6.22 -12.88 -28.33
C ILE A 190 6.50 -13.58 -26.99
N PRO A 191 7.45 -13.08 -26.18
CA PRO A 191 7.64 -13.59 -24.82
C PRO A 191 6.35 -13.46 -24.02
N ARG A 192 5.90 -14.56 -23.38
CA ARG A 192 4.69 -14.55 -22.55
C ARG A 192 4.81 -13.49 -21.46
N ARG A 193 4.01 -12.42 -21.55
CA ARG A 193 3.93 -11.37 -20.55
C ARG A 193 3.34 -11.90 -19.25
N ASN A 194 3.93 -11.50 -18.12
CA ASN A 194 3.40 -11.84 -16.80
C ASN A 194 2.42 -10.78 -16.33
N TYR A 195 1.17 -11.16 -16.07
CA TYR A 195 0.12 -10.27 -15.57
C TYR A 195 -0.08 -10.44 -14.07
N TYR A 196 0.38 -9.46 -13.29
CA TYR A 196 0.26 -9.44 -11.84
C TYR A 196 -1.00 -8.69 -11.41
N TYR A 197 -2.09 -9.43 -11.29
CA TYR A 197 -3.36 -8.91 -10.82
C TYR A 197 -3.28 -8.47 -9.36
N ILE A 198 -3.81 -7.28 -9.08
CA ILE A 198 -3.94 -6.69 -7.76
C ILE A 198 -5.30 -6.02 -7.56
N THR A 199 -5.75 -5.93 -6.30
CA THR A 199 -6.99 -5.23 -5.93
C THR A 199 -6.91 -4.61 -4.53
N ILE A 200 -7.93 -3.82 -4.15
CA ILE A 200 -8.16 -3.33 -2.78
C ILE A 200 -9.58 -3.71 -2.38
N LEU A 201 -9.73 -4.25 -1.17
CA LEU A 201 -11.01 -4.60 -0.55
C LEU A 201 -11.31 -3.72 0.66
N ARG A 202 -12.58 -3.73 1.07
CA ARG A 202 -13.12 -2.94 2.18
C ARG A 202 -14.20 -3.72 2.91
N ASP A 203 -14.38 -3.43 4.20
CA ASP A 203 -15.51 -3.95 4.97
C ASP A 203 -16.82 -3.74 4.20
N PRO A 204 -17.64 -4.79 4.02
CA PRO A 204 -18.81 -4.71 3.14
C PRO A 204 -19.85 -3.67 3.56
N VAL A 205 -20.04 -3.42 4.86
CA VAL A 205 -21.02 -2.45 5.34
C VAL A 205 -20.57 -1.05 4.98
N TRP A 206 -19.31 -0.72 5.28
CA TRP A 206 -18.75 0.61 4.96
C TRP A 206 -18.56 0.82 3.45
N ARG A 207 -18.26 -0.24 2.69
CA ARG A 207 -18.23 -0.21 1.23
C ARG A 207 -19.62 0.05 0.64
N TYR A 208 -20.64 -0.67 1.10
CA TYR A 208 -22.02 -0.55 0.64
C TYR A 208 -22.61 0.83 0.95
N LEU A 209 -22.43 1.34 2.18
CA LEU A 209 -22.84 2.70 2.55
C LEU A 209 -22.10 3.77 1.74
N SER A 210 -20.81 3.55 1.44
CA SER A 210 -20.04 4.45 0.57
C SER A 210 -20.53 4.43 -0.88
N GLU A 211 -21.06 3.30 -1.36
CA GLU A 211 -21.68 3.16 -2.67
C GLU A 211 -23.04 3.85 -2.71
N TRP A 212 -23.95 3.55 -1.77
CA TRP A 212 -25.24 4.25 -1.63
C TRP A 212 -25.07 5.78 -1.66
N ARG A 213 -24.18 6.33 -0.82
CA ARG A 213 -23.94 7.78 -0.79
C ARG A 213 -23.39 8.34 -2.11
N HIS A 214 -22.69 7.54 -2.91
CA HIS A 214 -22.21 7.96 -4.23
C HIS A 214 -23.34 7.90 -5.27
N VAL A 215 -24.18 6.86 -5.22
CA VAL A 215 -25.36 6.66 -6.09
C VAL A 215 -26.42 7.73 -5.85
N GLN A 216 -26.69 8.06 -4.57
CA GLN A 216 -27.53 9.18 -4.14
C GLN A 216 -27.09 10.55 -4.71
N ARG A 217 -25.83 10.67 -5.18
CA ARG A 217 -25.24 11.85 -5.82
C ARG A 217 -25.03 11.67 -7.34
N GLY A 218 -25.76 10.75 -7.98
CA GLY A 218 -25.77 10.56 -9.43
C GLY A 218 -24.77 9.53 -9.98
N ALA A 219 -24.05 8.79 -9.14
CA ALA A 219 -23.19 7.71 -9.64
C ALA A 219 -24.01 6.49 -10.07
N THR A 220 -23.93 6.11 -11.35
CA THR A 220 -24.61 4.91 -11.88
C THR A 220 -23.64 3.80 -12.30
N TRP A 221 -22.48 4.19 -12.83
CA TRP A 221 -21.61 3.31 -13.62
C TRP A 221 -22.30 2.63 -14.81
N LYS A 222 -23.36 3.23 -15.37
CA LYS A 222 -24.18 2.66 -16.48
C LYS A 222 -23.43 2.37 -17.80
N ALA A 223 -22.15 2.73 -17.89
CA ALA A 223 -21.24 2.42 -19.00
C ALA A 223 -20.28 1.25 -18.69
N SER A 224 -20.49 0.50 -17.61
CA SER A 224 -19.85 -0.79 -17.38
C SER A 224 -20.37 -1.81 -18.40
N LEU A 225 -19.47 -2.60 -18.99
CA LEU A 225 -19.83 -3.51 -20.08
C LEU A 225 -20.38 -4.85 -19.57
N HIS A 226 -19.93 -5.28 -18.39
CA HIS A 226 -20.32 -6.54 -17.75
C HIS A 226 -20.10 -7.76 -18.65
N VAL A 227 -19.04 -7.75 -19.46
CA VAL A 227 -18.80 -8.80 -20.47
C VAL A 227 -18.46 -10.13 -19.79
N CYS A 228 -19.22 -11.16 -20.15
CA CYS A 228 -18.99 -12.54 -19.76
C CYS A 228 -19.35 -13.44 -20.96
N ASP A 229 -18.59 -14.52 -21.16
CA ASP A 229 -18.70 -15.43 -22.32
C ASP A 229 -18.83 -14.73 -23.69
N GLY A 230 -18.14 -13.58 -23.83
CA GLY A 230 -18.05 -12.80 -25.06
C GLY A 230 -19.18 -11.78 -25.30
N HIS A 231 -20.17 -11.66 -24.41
CA HIS A 231 -21.27 -10.70 -24.57
C HIS A 231 -21.58 -9.91 -23.29
N SER A 232 -22.24 -8.76 -23.45
CA SER A 232 -22.86 -8.02 -22.34
C SER A 232 -24.21 -8.63 -21.97
N PRO A 233 -24.67 -8.51 -20.70
CA PRO A 233 -25.99 -8.97 -20.28
C PRO A 233 -27.12 -8.14 -20.91
N THR A 234 -28.24 -8.79 -21.14
CA THR A 234 -29.50 -8.15 -21.52
C THR A 234 -30.15 -7.42 -20.33
N LEU A 235 -31.08 -6.50 -20.60
CA LEU A 235 -31.87 -5.83 -19.55
C LEU A 235 -32.75 -6.80 -18.73
N SER A 236 -33.04 -7.99 -19.27
CA SER A 236 -33.71 -9.09 -18.56
C SER A 236 -32.79 -9.83 -17.58
N GLU A 237 -31.50 -9.96 -17.90
CA GLU A 237 -30.49 -10.58 -17.01
C GLU A 237 -29.96 -9.59 -15.97
N LEU A 238 -29.93 -8.30 -16.30
CA LEU A 238 -29.46 -7.23 -15.41
C LEU A 238 -30.41 -6.00 -15.47
N PRO A 239 -31.53 -6.01 -14.70
CA PRO A 239 -32.45 -4.88 -14.62
C PRO A 239 -31.87 -3.65 -13.88
N SER A 240 -32.44 -2.46 -14.14
CA SER A 240 -32.04 -1.18 -13.52
C SER A 240 -32.87 -0.83 -12.28
N CYS A 241 -32.23 -0.38 -11.19
CA CYS A 241 -32.92 0.01 -9.94
C CYS A 241 -33.62 1.37 -10.00
N TYR A 242 -33.48 2.06 -11.12
CA TYR A 242 -33.99 3.41 -11.32
C TYR A 242 -34.52 3.56 -12.75
N LEU A 243 -35.47 4.48 -12.88
CA LEU A 243 -36.01 4.93 -14.16
C LEU A 243 -35.28 6.21 -14.59
N GLY A 244 -35.07 6.38 -15.89
CA GLY A 244 -34.37 7.55 -16.42
C GLY A 244 -32.85 7.47 -16.29
N ASP A 245 -32.20 8.60 -16.02
CA ASP A 245 -30.76 8.74 -16.20
C ASP A 245 -29.89 8.21 -15.06
N ASP A 246 -30.31 8.38 -13.82
CA ASP A 246 -29.60 7.96 -12.63
C ASP A 246 -30.53 7.71 -11.42
N TRP A 247 -29.95 7.37 -10.28
CA TRP A 247 -30.65 7.10 -9.02
C TRP A 247 -30.36 8.17 -7.95
N SER A 248 -30.19 9.43 -8.37
CA SER A 248 -29.96 10.57 -7.48
C SER A 248 -31.08 10.71 -6.45
N GLY A 249 -30.72 11.14 -5.24
CA GLY A 249 -31.66 11.33 -4.14
C GLY A 249 -32.13 10.07 -3.43
N CYS A 250 -31.88 8.86 -3.96
CA CYS A 250 -32.38 7.61 -3.37
C CYS A 250 -32.06 7.47 -1.87
N THR A 251 -33.06 7.06 -1.10
CA THR A 251 -32.92 6.74 0.32
C THR A 251 -32.13 5.44 0.49
N LEU A 252 -31.56 5.23 1.68
CA LEU A 252 -30.88 3.97 2.00
C LEU A 252 -31.86 2.78 1.95
N GLN A 253 -33.15 3.02 2.26
CA GLN A 253 -34.18 2.00 2.22
C GLN A 253 -34.46 1.53 0.78
N GLU A 254 -34.75 2.45 -0.14
CA GLU A 254 -34.91 2.12 -1.58
C GLU A 254 -33.66 1.43 -2.15
N PHE A 255 -32.47 1.88 -1.73
CA PHE A 255 -31.21 1.28 -2.15
C PHE A 255 -31.07 -0.19 -1.69
N MET A 256 -31.51 -0.50 -0.47
CA MET A 256 -31.53 -1.86 0.08
C MET A 256 -32.69 -2.72 -0.44
N ASP A 257 -33.78 -2.11 -0.91
CA ASP A 257 -35.00 -2.80 -1.33
C ASP A 257 -34.95 -3.27 -2.80
N CYS A 258 -34.10 -2.67 -3.63
CA CYS A 258 -33.89 -3.14 -5.00
C CYS A 258 -33.17 -4.52 -5.03
N PRO A 259 -33.81 -5.60 -5.50
CA PRO A 259 -33.25 -6.95 -5.40
C PRO A 259 -32.04 -7.18 -6.33
N TYR A 260 -32.06 -6.55 -7.52
CA TYR A 260 -31.01 -6.62 -8.53
C TYR A 260 -29.96 -5.50 -8.39
N ASN A 261 -29.86 -4.85 -7.22
CA ASN A 261 -28.84 -3.83 -6.95
C ASN A 261 -27.42 -4.43 -7.00
N LEU A 262 -26.62 -4.02 -7.99
CA LEU A 262 -25.23 -4.46 -8.17
C LEU A 262 -24.30 -4.11 -7.00
N ALA A 263 -24.71 -3.26 -6.06
CA ALA A 263 -24.01 -3.05 -4.81
C ALA A 263 -24.03 -4.31 -3.90
N ASN A 264 -25.05 -5.17 -4.00
CA ASN A 264 -25.14 -6.41 -3.24
C ASN A 264 -24.03 -7.38 -3.68
N ASN A 265 -23.25 -7.88 -2.71
CA ASN A 265 -22.14 -8.84 -2.90
C ASN A 265 -21.16 -8.43 -4.03
N ARG A 266 -20.91 -7.12 -4.17
CA ARG A 266 -20.08 -6.56 -5.25
C ARG A 266 -18.66 -7.11 -5.28
N GLN A 267 -17.99 -7.25 -4.14
CA GLN A 267 -16.59 -7.72 -4.12
C GLN A 267 -16.50 -9.19 -4.54
N THR A 268 -17.47 -9.99 -4.12
CA THR A 268 -17.60 -11.41 -4.48
C THR A 268 -17.84 -11.54 -5.98
N ARG A 269 -18.87 -10.88 -6.52
CA ARG A 269 -19.17 -10.91 -7.95
C ARG A 269 -17.98 -10.44 -8.79
N MET A 270 -17.33 -9.34 -8.41
CA MET A 270 -16.26 -8.75 -9.21
C MET A 270 -14.90 -9.45 -9.10
N LEU A 271 -14.73 -10.39 -8.16
CA LEU A 271 -13.53 -11.22 -8.03
C LEU A 271 -13.73 -12.66 -8.52
N ALA A 272 -14.98 -13.08 -8.70
CA ALA A 272 -15.31 -14.39 -9.21
C ALA A 272 -15.14 -14.46 -10.74
N ASP A 273 -14.87 -15.67 -11.20
CA ASP A 273 -15.19 -16.09 -12.56
C ASP A 273 -16.72 -16.27 -12.68
N LEU A 274 -17.37 -15.43 -13.49
CA LEU A 274 -18.81 -15.46 -13.72
C LEU A 274 -19.24 -16.54 -14.72
N SER A 275 -18.34 -17.05 -15.57
CA SER A 275 -18.65 -18.11 -16.53
C SER A 275 -19.07 -19.41 -15.81
N LEU A 276 -18.47 -19.67 -14.64
CA LEU A 276 -18.76 -20.84 -13.78
C LEU A 276 -20.22 -20.97 -13.33
N VAL A 277 -21.02 -19.92 -13.47
CA VAL A 277 -22.43 -19.86 -13.05
C VAL A 277 -23.38 -19.43 -14.17
N GLY A 278 -22.93 -19.49 -15.44
CA GLY A 278 -23.73 -19.02 -16.58
C GLY A 278 -23.85 -17.50 -16.66
N CYS A 279 -22.77 -16.78 -16.36
CA CYS A 279 -22.70 -15.32 -16.44
C CYS A 279 -23.80 -14.64 -15.61
N TYR A 280 -24.62 -13.78 -16.21
CA TYR A 280 -25.70 -13.05 -15.54
C TYR A 280 -27.06 -13.77 -15.60
N ASN A 281 -27.13 -14.95 -16.23
CA ASN A 281 -28.36 -15.74 -16.26
C ASN A 281 -28.60 -16.42 -14.90
N VAL A 282 -29.41 -15.77 -14.06
CA VAL A 282 -29.80 -16.29 -12.74
C VAL A 282 -30.65 -17.56 -12.80
N SER A 283 -31.26 -17.89 -13.94
CA SER A 283 -32.06 -19.11 -14.10
C SER A 283 -31.22 -20.37 -14.34
N ALA A 284 -29.90 -20.24 -14.49
CA ALA A 284 -29.02 -21.37 -14.79
C ALA A 284 -28.83 -22.34 -13.60
N MET A 285 -28.95 -21.86 -12.36
CA MET A 285 -28.83 -22.65 -11.13
C MET A 285 -29.43 -21.88 -9.93
N GLY A 286 -29.71 -22.56 -8.82
CA GLY A 286 -30.29 -21.93 -7.62
C GLY A 286 -29.39 -20.86 -6.99
N ASP A 287 -30.00 -19.82 -6.41
CA ASP A 287 -29.30 -18.63 -5.89
C ASP A 287 -28.23 -18.93 -4.82
N GLU A 288 -28.48 -19.91 -3.94
CA GLU A 288 -27.51 -20.36 -2.93
C GLU A 288 -26.30 -21.03 -3.58
N ASP A 289 -26.52 -22.03 -4.44
CA ASP A 289 -25.46 -22.77 -5.14
C ASP A 289 -24.63 -21.83 -6.04
N ARG A 290 -25.32 -20.97 -6.80
CA ARG A 290 -24.72 -19.90 -7.60
C ARG A 290 -23.79 -19.04 -6.75
N SER A 291 -24.28 -18.59 -5.60
CA SER A 291 -23.50 -17.73 -4.71
C SER A 291 -22.31 -18.44 -4.07
N ALA A 292 -22.46 -19.71 -3.69
CA ALA A 292 -21.39 -20.51 -3.13
C ALA A 292 -20.25 -20.74 -4.14
N VAL A 293 -20.60 -21.03 -5.41
CA VAL A 293 -19.63 -21.14 -6.52
C VAL A 293 -18.90 -19.81 -6.74
N LEU A 294 -19.63 -18.68 -6.77
CA LEU A 294 -19.03 -17.35 -6.90
C LEU A 294 -18.09 -17.03 -5.73
N LEU A 295 -18.47 -17.34 -4.49
CA LEU A 295 -17.65 -17.10 -3.30
C LEU A 295 -16.35 -17.91 -3.32
N GLU A 296 -16.40 -19.21 -3.63
CA GLU A 296 -15.18 -20.04 -3.72
C GLU A 296 -14.30 -19.63 -4.91
N SER A 297 -14.91 -19.19 -6.02
CA SER A 297 -14.19 -18.58 -7.14
C SER A 297 -13.47 -17.30 -6.72
N ALA A 298 -14.16 -16.37 -6.05
CA ALA A 298 -13.58 -15.13 -5.54
C ALA A 298 -12.46 -15.36 -4.51
N LYS A 299 -12.64 -16.29 -3.55
CA LYS A 299 -11.59 -16.69 -2.59
C LYS A 299 -10.35 -17.26 -3.29
N ARG A 300 -10.55 -18.12 -4.31
CA ARG A 300 -9.47 -18.73 -5.10
C ARG A 300 -8.70 -17.66 -5.88
N ASN A 301 -9.41 -16.79 -6.59
CA ASN A 301 -8.84 -15.73 -7.43
C ASN A 301 -8.08 -14.70 -6.57
N LEU A 302 -8.68 -14.21 -5.49
CA LEU A 302 -8.04 -13.28 -4.56
C LEU A 302 -6.79 -13.87 -3.88
N ARG A 303 -6.82 -15.16 -3.51
CA ARG A 303 -5.64 -15.86 -2.98
C ARG A 303 -4.55 -15.99 -4.04
N GLY A 304 -4.92 -16.24 -5.29
CA GLY A 304 -4.04 -16.35 -6.46
C GLY A 304 -3.40 -15.04 -6.90
N MET A 305 -4.04 -13.88 -6.68
CA MET A 305 -3.49 -12.57 -6.98
C MET A 305 -2.09 -12.36 -6.39
N ALA A 306 -1.28 -11.56 -7.10
CA ALA A 306 0.07 -11.19 -6.68
C ALA A 306 0.03 -10.43 -5.34
N PHE A 307 -0.90 -9.48 -5.22
CA PHE A 307 -1.09 -8.67 -4.03
C PHE A 307 -2.56 -8.24 -3.92
N PHE A 308 -3.05 -8.04 -2.70
CA PHE A 308 -4.24 -7.24 -2.46
C PHE A 308 -4.09 -6.45 -1.15
N GLY A 309 -4.73 -5.29 -1.10
CA GLY A 309 -4.78 -4.42 0.08
C GLY A 309 -6.17 -4.35 0.71
N LEU A 310 -6.22 -3.77 1.91
CA LEU A 310 -7.45 -3.49 2.64
C LEU A 310 -7.53 -2.00 3.00
N THR A 311 -8.69 -1.37 2.79
CA THR A 311 -8.89 0.07 3.04
C THR A 311 -8.60 0.47 4.49
N GLU A 312 -8.88 -0.43 5.43
CA GLU A 312 -8.75 -0.23 6.88
C GLU A 312 -7.30 -0.36 7.39
N TYR A 313 -6.35 -0.74 6.54
CA TYR A 313 -4.98 -1.05 6.92
C TYR A 313 -3.94 -0.43 5.97
N GLN A 314 -4.02 0.88 5.72
CA GLN A 314 -3.21 1.58 4.71
C GLN A 314 -1.70 1.35 4.83
N ARG A 315 -1.13 1.42 6.05
CA ARG A 315 0.30 1.16 6.28
C ARG A 315 0.70 -0.31 6.04
N LYS A 316 -0.15 -1.27 6.39
CA LYS A 316 0.10 -2.71 6.09
C LYS A 316 -0.03 -3.00 4.59
N THR A 317 -0.98 -2.33 3.92
CA THR A 317 -1.20 -2.37 2.47
C THR A 317 0.05 -1.87 1.73
N GLN A 318 0.61 -0.73 2.15
CA GLN A 318 1.89 -0.22 1.65
C GLN A 318 3.00 -1.25 1.80
N TYR A 319 3.28 -1.70 3.03
CA TYR A 319 4.36 -2.66 3.33
C TYR A 319 4.28 -3.93 2.49
N LEU A 320 3.10 -4.54 2.39
CA LEU A 320 2.93 -5.77 1.62
C LEU A 320 3.09 -5.55 0.12
N PHE A 321 2.67 -4.41 -0.44
CA PHE A 321 2.94 -4.07 -1.84
C PHE A 321 4.44 -3.92 -2.10
N GLU A 322 5.12 -3.11 -1.28
CA GLU A 322 6.58 -2.87 -1.35
C GLU A 322 7.37 -4.18 -1.31
N ARG A 323 7.01 -5.07 -0.38
CA ARG A 323 7.68 -6.38 -0.22
C ARG A 323 7.28 -7.39 -1.30
N THR A 324 6.09 -7.30 -1.89
CA THR A 324 5.66 -8.18 -2.99
C THR A 324 6.42 -7.88 -4.27
N PHE A 325 6.48 -6.60 -4.67
CA PHE A 325 7.06 -6.19 -5.97
C PHE A 325 8.52 -5.69 -5.88
N ARG A 326 9.09 -5.63 -4.67
CA ARG A 326 10.40 -5.00 -4.37
C ARG A 326 10.49 -3.53 -4.82
N LEU A 327 9.36 -2.84 -4.79
CA LEU A 327 9.24 -1.40 -5.02
C LEU A 327 9.20 -0.66 -3.68
N ALA A 328 9.37 0.66 -3.71
CA ALA A 328 9.20 1.54 -2.56
C ALA A 328 8.23 2.67 -2.91
N PHE A 329 7.40 3.10 -1.96
CA PHE A 329 6.67 4.36 -2.12
C PHE A 329 7.48 5.53 -1.56
N ILE A 330 7.32 6.71 -2.18
CA ILE A 330 8.01 7.96 -1.84
C ILE A 330 7.45 8.50 -0.51
N ALA A 331 6.13 8.74 -0.46
CA ALA A 331 5.42 9.18 0.73
C ALA A 331 4.69 8.01 1.42
N PRO A 332 4.61 7.99 2.77
CA PRO A 332 3.86 6.97 3.51
C PRO A 332 2.35 7.11 3.29
N PHE A 333 1.64 5.99 3.18
CA PHE A 333 0.18 5.96 3.09
C PHE A 333 -0.43 6.43 4.41
N THR A 334 -1.43 7.31 4.34
CA THR A 334 -2.16 7.84 5.50
C THR A 334 -3.49 7.12 5.72
N GLN A 335 -3.83 6.84 6.98
CA GLN A 335 -5.10 6.18 7.33
C GLN A 335 -6.21 7.23 7.52
N LEU A 336 -7.12 7.31 6.56
CA LEU A 336 -8.24 8.27 6.57
C LEU A 336 -9.54 7.57 7.00
N ASN A 337 -9.87 7.66 8.28
CA ASN A 337 -11.06 7.03 8.84
C ASN A 337 -12.33 7.90 8.73
N GLY A 338 -12.17 9.22 8.60
CA GLY A 338 -13.25 10.20 8.41
C GLY A 338 -13.90 10.17 7.01
N THR A 339 -14.28 8.98 6.54
CA THR A 339 -14.90 8.83 5.22
C THR A 339 -16.38 9.21 5.25
N ARG A 340 -16.94 9.62 4.11
CA ARG A 340 -18.39 9.86 3.89
C ARG A 340 -19.32 8.67 4.22
N ALA A 341 -18.76 7.48 4.48
CA ALA A 341 -19.50 6.32 4.98
C ALA A 341 -19.47 6.23 6.51
N ALA A 342 -18.33 6.60 7.12
CA ALA A 342 -18.20 6.68 8.59
C ALA A 342 -18.98 7.86 9.18
N SER A 343 -19.23 8.92 8.40
CA SER A 343 -20.13 10.02 8.75
C SER A 343 -21.63 9.68 8.63
N VAL A 344 -21.98 8.43 8.33
CA VAL A 344 -23.37 7.97 8.35
C VAL A 344 -23.59 7.22 9.65
N GLU A 345 -24.32 7.84 10.58
CA GLU A 345 -24.87 7.11 11.72
C GLU A 345 -25.94 6.15 11.22
N VAL A 346 -25.67 4.85 11.33
CA VAL A 346 -26.55 3.77 10.87
C VAL A 346 -26.87 2.87 12.05
N ALA A 347 -28.16 2.80 12.39
CA ALA A 347 -28.68 1.94 13.45
C ALA A 347 -28.22 0.48 13.28
N LEU A 348 -28.02 -0.22 14.40
CA LEU A 348 -27.47 -1.59 14.40
C LEU A 348 -28.30 -2.56 13.56
N ASP A 349 -29.62 -2.42 13.54
CA ASP A 349 -30.52 -3.24 12.71
C ASP A 349 -30.34 -3.00 11.22
N THR A 350 -30.18 -1.74 10.80
CA THR A 350 -29.84 -1.42 9.41
C THR A 350 -28.47 -1.98 9.03
N GLN A 351 -27.47 -1.95 9.92
CA GLN A 351 -26.19 -2.62 9.67
C GLN A 351 -26.33 -4.16 9.58
N ARG A 352 -27.19 -4.79 10.39
CA ARG A 352 -27.50 -6.23 10.27
C ARG A 352 -28.14 -6.53 8.91
N ARG A 353 -29.09 -5.71 8.46
CA ARG A 353 -29.73 -5.83 7.14
C ARG A 353 -28.71 -5.71 6.00
N ILE A 354 -27.83 -4.72 6.04
CA ILE A 354 -26.75 -4.55 5.04
C ILE A 354 -25.81 -5.75 5.03
N ARG A 355 -25.46 -6.33 6.20
CA ARG A 355 -24.68 -7.57 6.28
C ARG A 355 -25.41 -8.77 5.66
N GLY A 356 -26.73 -8.86 5.82
CA GLY A 356 -27.55 -9.89 5.17
C GLY A 356 -27.51 -9.78 3.64
N LEU A 357 -27.76 -8.58 3.10
CA LEU A 357 -27.67 -8.29 1.66
C LEU A 357 -26.27 -8.56 1.07
N ASN A 358 -25.24 -8.42 1.89
CA ASN A 358 -23.83 -8.58 1.51
C ASN A 358 -23.17 -9.80 2.18
N ARG A 359 -23.92 -10.87 2.50
CA ARG A 359 -23.41 -12.03 3.28
C ARG A 359 -22.16 -12.68 2.68
N TRP A 360 -22.07 -12.75 1.35
CA TRP A 360 -20.95 -13.37 0.64
C TRP A 360 -19.74 -12.43 0.61
N ASP A 361 -19.98 -11.13 0.47
CA ASP A 361 -18.95 -10.10 0.67
C ASP A 361 -18.41 -10.10 2.10
N VAL A 362 -19.25 -10.40 3.12
CA VAL A 362 -18.83 -10.55 4.53
C VAL A 362 -17.92 -11.75 4.67
N GLU A 363 -18.30 -12.93 4.19
CA GLU A 363 -17.45 -14.12 4.29
C GLU A 363 -16.14 -13.95 3.50
N LEU A 364 -16.20 -13.39 2.29
CA LEU A 364 -15.02 -13.07 1.48
C LEU A 364 -14.09 -12.08 2.19
N TYR A 365 -14.64 -11.03 2.80
CA TYR A 365 -13.83 -10.03 3.52
C TYR A 365 -13.22 -10.62 4.81
N GLU A 366 -13.92 -11.49 5.53
CA GLU A 366 -13.34 -12.19 6.69
C GLU A 366 -12.17 -13.09 6.28
N TYR A 367 -12.32 -13.86 5.21
CA TYR A 367 -11.25 -14.66 4.61
C TYR A 367 -10.07 -13.80 4.11
N ALA A 368 -10.37 -12.71 3.40
CA ALA A 368 -9.37 -11.77 2.89
C ALA A 368 -8.59 -11.09 4.02
N ARG A 369 -9.28 -10.65 5.09
CA ARG A 369 -8.67 -10.02 6.27
C ARG A 369 -7.73 -10.97 6.98
N ASP A 370 -8.13 -12.22 7.18
CA ASP A 370 -7.29 -13.23 7.80
C ASP A 370 -6.04 -13.53 6.95
N LEU A 371 -6.22 -13.80 5.65
CA LEU A 371 -5.13 -14.02 4.70
C LEU A 371 -4.14 -12.83 4.65
N PHE A 372 -4.65 -11.60 4.62
CA PHE A 372 -3.85 -10.38 4.57
C PHE A 372 -3.03 -10.16 5.84
N LEU A 373 -3.64 -10.32 7.02
CA LEU A 373 -2.96 -10.11 8.29
C LEU A 373 -1.93 -11.23 8.56
N GLN A 374 -2.22 -12.48 8.18
CA GLN A 374 -1.24 -13.57 8.19
C GLN A 374 -0.08 -13.33 7.20
N ARG A 375 -0.36 -12.85 5.98
CA ARG A 375 0.68 -12.43 5.01
C ARG A 375 1.60 -11.36 5.61
N PHE A 376 1.03 -10.32 6.22
CA PHE A 376 1.80 -9.26 6.86
C PHE A 376 2.64 -9.80 8.02
N GLN A 377 2.03 -10.53 8.97
CA GLN A 377 2.76 -11.14 10.11
C GLN A 377 3.95 -11.97 9.63
N ARG A 378 3.74 -12.81 8.61
CA ARG A 378 4.78 -13.70 8.10
C ARG A 378 5.89 -12.95 7.38
N ALA A 379 5.57 -11.95 6.56
CA ALA A 379 6.57 -11.10 5.92
C ALA A 379 7.44 -10.36 6.96
N ARG A 380 6.82 -9.78 8.00
CA ARG A 380 7.52 -9.13 9.12
C ARG A 380 8.41 -10.10 9.90
N GLN A 381 7.95 -11.31 10.18
CA GLN A 381 8.75 -12.35 10.82
C GLN A 381 9.96 -12.76 9.96
N GLN A 382 9.78 -12.92 8.64
CA GLN A 382 10.86 -13.25 7.71
C GLN A 382 11.91 -12.12 7.64
N GLU A 383 11.48 -10.86 7.52
CA GLU A 383 12.36 -9.68 7.53
C GLU A 383 13.16 -9.56 8.84
N ARG A 384 12.48 -9.67 10.00
CA ARG A 384 13.13 -9.67 11.32
C ARG A 384 14.13 -10.82 11.48
N ARG A 385 13.84 -12.00 10.93
CA ARG A 385 14.76 -13.14 10.92
C ARG A 385 16.00 -12.85 10.07
N GLN A 386 15.82 -12.37 8.84
CA GLN A 386 16.94 -12.01 7.95
C GLN A 386 17.82 -10.91 8.56
N ALA A 387 17.22 -9.90 9.19
CA ALA A 387 17.96 -8.85 9.91
C ALA A 387 18.80 -9.40 11.07
N ARG A 388 18.27 -10.37 11.85
CA ARG A 388 19.02 -11.07 12.90
C ARG A 388 20.19 -11.88 12.33
N GLU A 389 19.96 -12.62 11.25
CA GLU A 389 20.99 -13.42 10.56
C GLU A 389 22.12 -12.53 10.01
N ARG A 390 21.79 -11.40 9.36
CA ARG A 390 22.77 -10.40 8.90
C ARG A 390 23.62 -9.84 10.06
N ARG A 391 22.98 -9.38 11.14
CA ARG A 391 23.68 -8.89 12.36
C ARG A 391 24.59 -9.95 12.99
N GLN A 392 24.21 -11.23 12.95
CA GLN A 392 25.07 -12.33 13.43
C GLN A 392 26.27 -12.57 12.51
N GLN A 393 26.08 -12.55 11.18
CA GLN A 393 27.17 -12.69 10.22
C GLN A 393 28.17 -11.53 10.32
N GLU A 394 27.69 -10.30 10.48
CA GLU A 394 28.52 -9.11 10.70
C GLU A 394 29.34 -9.21 11.99
N ARG A 395 28.71 -9.60 13.11
CA ARG A 395 29.42 -9.87 14.38
C ARG A 395 30.48 -10.96 14.25
N ARG A 396 30.25 -12.01 13.43
CA ARG A 396 31.25 -13.04 13.12
C ARG A 396 32.42 -12.47 12.31
N ARG A 397 32.15 -11.68 11.26
CA ARG A 397 33.17 -11.00 10.44
C ARG A 397 34.06 -10.07 11.27
N LEU A 398 33.46 -9.25 12.15
CA LEU A 398 34.19 -8.35 13.05
C LEU A 398 35.08 -9.12 14.04
N ARG A 399 34.59 -10.21 14.65
CA ARG A 399 35.40 -11.08 15.52
C ARG A 399 36.55 -11.76 14.77
N GLY A 400 36.33 -12.17 13.51
CA GLY A 400 37.38 -12.73 12.65
C GLY A 400 38.50 -11.72 12.37
N ARG A 401 38.15 -10.48 12.02
CA ARG A 401 39.14 -9.39 11.83
C ARG A 401 39.92 -9.07 13.11
N LEU A 402 39.24 -8.98 14.26
CA LEU A 402 39.90 -8.78 15.56
C LEU A 402 40.83 -9.94 15.97
N SER A 403 40.58 -11.15 15.49
CA SER A 403 41.47 -12.31 15.73
C SER A 403 42.69 -12.30 14.81
N SER A 404 42.54 -11.80 13.58
CA SER A 404 43.65 -11.61 12.62
C SER A 404 44.51 -10.38 12.90
N ALA A 405 43.98 -9.38 13.62
CA ALA A 405 44.66 -8.11 13.90
C ALA A 405 45.47 -8.09 15.21
N ARG A 406 45.79 -9.25 15.81
CA ARG A 406 46.71 -9.33 16.96
C ARG A 406 48.17 -9.44 16.47
N PRO A 407 49.05 -8.46 16.73
CA PRO A 407 50.48 -8.63 16.55
C PRO A 407 51.00 -9.72 17.49
N GLY A 408 52.07 -10.41 17.08
CA GLY A 408 52.59 -11.58 17.77
C GLY A 408 52.93 -11.32 19.24
N ARG A 409 52.62 -12.31 20.09
CA ARG A 409 53.15 -12.38 21.46
C ARG A 409 54.59 -12.88 21.34
N PRO A 410 55.63 -12.15 21.82
CA PRO A 410 56.99 -12.66 21.76
C PRO A 410 57.12 -13.93 22.61
N LEU A 411 57.62 -15.01 22.01
CA LEU A 411 58.13 -16.15 22.77
C LEU A 411 59.39 -15.69 23.51
N ARG A 412 59.44 -15.92 24.83
CA ARG A 412 60.65 -15.67 25.62
C ARG A 412 61.75 -16.65 25.16
N PRO A 413 63.01 -16.22 25.07
CA PRO A 413 64.12 -17.16 24.95
C PRO A 413 64.19 -17.98 26.25
N THR A 414 64.31 -19.29 26.11
CA THR A 414 64.71 -20.19 27.20
C THR A 414 66.19 -20.51 27.01
N GLU A 415 66.94 -20.48 28.11
CA GLU A 415 68.39 -20.66 28.11
C GLU A 415 68.82 -22.06 27.64
N GLU A 416 70.01 -22.13 27.06
CA GLU A 416 70.66 -23.40 26.75
C GLU A 416 71.09 -24.11 28.04
N THR A 417 70.95 -25.44 28.08
CA THR A 417 71.77 -26.27 28.98
C THR A 417 72.05 -27.62 28.30
N THR A 418 73.28 -28.12 28.50
CA THR A 418 73.96 -29.12 27.66
C THR A 418 73.48 -30.57 27.98
N PRO A 419 73.70 -31.57 27.08
CA PRO A 419 73.00 -32.87 27.11
C PRO A 419 73.78 -33.95 27.91
N PRO A 420 73.25 -35.19 28.03
CA PRO A 420 73.80 -36.24 27.15
C PRO A 420 72.85 -37.42 26.76
N HIS A 421 73.37 -38.27 25.86
CA HIS A 421 73.05 -39.69 25.60
C HIS A 421 71.75 -40.14 24.84
N ARG A 422 71.89 -40.18 23.50
CA ARG A 422 72.01 -41.41 22.67
C ARG A 422 71.05 -42.60 22.96
N ALA A 423 70.12 -42.82 22.03
CA ALA A 423 69.82 -44.16 21.46
C ALA A 423 69.24 -44.02 20.04
N ASP A 424 69.58 -44.96 19.15
CA ASP A 424 69.15 -44.99 17.75
C ASP A 424 67.67 -45.39 17.56
N ILE A 425 67.07 -45.01 16.43
CA ILE A 425 66.45 -45.92 15.43
C ILE A 425 66.00 -45.12 14.19
N ARG A 426 66.55 -45.50 13.03
CA ARG A 426 66.06 -45.28 11.65
C ARG A 426 65.53 -46.63 11.13
N PRO A 427 64.82 -46.78 9.97
CA PRO A 427 64.73 -45.91 8.78
C PRO A 427 63.26 -45.41 8.56
N VAL A 428 62.69 -45.02 7.40
CA VAL A 428 62.98 -45.16 5.96
C VAL A 428 62.63 -43.87 5.18
N THR A 429 63.20 -43.72 4.00
CA THR A 429 63.00 -42.68 2.97
C THR A 429 61.60 -42.63 2.33
N ARG A 430 61.16 -41.43 1.88
CA ARG A 430 61.05 -41.14 0.42
C ARG A 430 61.11 -39.62 0.14
N SER A 431 61.63 -39.29 -1.04
CA SER A 431 62.05 -37.97 -1.52
C SER A 431 61.12 -37.34 -2.55
N GLN A 432 61.16 -36.00 -2.66
CA GLN A 432 61.07 -35.11 -3.85
C GLN A 432 60.35 -33.79 -3.43
N SER A 433 60.95 -32.59 -3.45
CA SER A 433 61.37 -31.74 -4.59
C SER A 433 60.24 -31.55 -5.62
N THR A 434 59.74 -30.35 -5.89
CA THR A 434 60.48 -29.23 -6.50
C THR A 434 60.15 -27.83 -5.95
N GLN A 435 60.86 -26.82 -6.47
CA GLN A 435 60.99 -25.44 -5.99
C GLN A 435 61.01 -24.49 -7.21
N GLU A 436 60.33 -23.34 -7.13
CA GLU A 436 60.40 -22.09 -7.96
C GLU A 436 59.13 -21.27 -7.61
N MET A 437 59.06 -19.98 -7.23
CA MET A 437 59.85 -18.75 -7.48
C MET A 437 59.94 -18.42 -8.98
N VAL A 438 59.49 -17.27 -9.51
CA VAL A 438 59.79 -15.87 -9.15
C VAL A 438 58.70 -14.88 -9.69
N GLU A 439 58.64 -13.66 -9.10
CA GLU A 439 58.16 -12.30 -9.50
C GLU A 439 57.50 -12.02 -10.90
N GLY A 440 56.79 -10.91 -11.17
CA GLY A 440 56.45 -9.67 -10.42
C GLY A 440 55.90 -8.53 -11.33
N GLY A 441 55.62 -7.34 -10.78
CA GLY A 441 55.05 -6.14 -11.48
C GLY A 441 53.51 -6.09 -11.46
N GLY A 442 52.80 -4.96 -11.27
CA GLY A 442 53.06 -3.55 -11.58
C GLY A 442 52.31 -3.18 -12.88
N GLU A 443 51.45 -2.16 -13.01
CA GLU A 443 51.26 -0.89 -12.28
C GLU A 443 49.78 -0.39 -12.27
N THR A 444 49.57 0.76 -11.62
CA THR A 444 48.34 1.57 -11.48
C THR A 444 47.97 2.41 -12.71
N LEU A 445 46.69 2.82 -12.84
CA LEU A 445 46.30 4.08 -13.48
C LEU A 445 45.00 4.64 -12.85
N GLU A 446 45.01 5.96 -12.57
CA GLU A 446 43.86 6.76 -12.13
C GLU A 446 43.21 7.48 -13.32
N ALA A 447 41.96 7.94 -13.16
CA ALA A 447 41.38 9.01 -13.97
C ALA A 447 40.23 9.71 -13.23
N GLU A 448 40.43 10.97 -12.84
CA GLU A 448 39.35 11.89 -12.47
C GLU A 448 38.75 12.57 -13.73
N GLY A 449 37.50 13.00 -13.64
CA GLY A 449 36.80 13.77 -14.67
C GLY A 449 35.59 14.50 -14.08
N LEU A 450 35.51 15.82 -14.29
CA LEU A 450 34.74 16.77 -13.48
C LEU A 450 33.47 17.34 -14.18
N LEU A 451 32.51 17.81 -13.36
CA LEU A 451 31.41 18.78 -13.63
C LEU A 451 30.12 18.31 -14.38
N PRO A 452 28.96 18.99 -14.20
CA PRO A 452 28.49 19.77 -13.02
C PRO A 452 27.02 19.53 -12.59
N ASP A 453 26.67 20.04 -11.40
CA ASP A 453 25.31 20.08 -10.83
C ASP A 453 24.26 20.83 -11.67
N TRP A 454 23.04 20.28 -11.74
CA TRP A 454 21.81 20.95 -12.21
C TRP A 454 20.57 20.43 -11.45
N TRP A 455 20.50 20.68 -10.14
CA TRP A 455 19.31 20.40 -9.31
C TRP A 455 19.08 21.49 -8.25
N ASP A 456 18.85 22.71 -8.72
CA ASP A 456 18.21 23.79 -7.96
C ASP A 456 17.18 24.47 -8.88
N LEU A 457 16.06 24.91 -8.30
CA LEU A 457 14.82 25.34 -8.98
C LEU A 457 14.02 24.15 -9.59
N GLU A 458 12.76 23.85 -9.23
CA GLU A 458 11.76 24.63 -8.47
C GLU A 458 11.03 23.75 -7.42
N GLU A 459 11.22 24.03 -6.12
CA GLU A 459 10.27 23.60 -5.08
C GLU A 459 9.12 24.61 -5.00
N ASN A 460 7.93 24.26 -5.50
CA ASN A 460 6.66 24.82 -4.96
C ASN A 460 5.39 24.03 -5.33
N GLY A 461 5.41 22.70 -5.09
CA GLY A 461 4.20 21.88 -5.04
C GLY A 461 3.85 21.54 -3.60
N THR A 462 3.08 22.39 -2.91
CA THR A 462 2.80 22.19 -1.48
C THR A 462 1.94 20.95 -1.21
N LEU A 463 2.14 20.38 -0.01
CA LEU A 463 1.45 19.19 0.50
C LEU A 463 -0.07 19.38 0.64
N GLU A 464 -0.59 20.60 0.51
CA GLU A 464 -2.01 20.94 0.72
C GLU A 464 -2.91 20.44 -0.42
N ASP A 465 -2.46 20.51 -1.69
CA ASP A 465 -3.22 20.01 -2.86
C ASP A 465 -3.35 18.46 -2.86
N TYR A 466 -2.51 17.79 -2.06
CA TYR A 466 -2.61 16.35 -1.79
C TYR A 466 -3.73 16.00 -0.80
N THR A 467 -4.12 16.92 0.10
CA THR A 467 -5.18 16.72 1.09
C THR A 467 -6.58 17.03 0.54
N ASP A 468 -6.79 18.21 -0.07
CA ASP A 468 -8.12 18.67 -0.51
C ASP A 468 -8.76 17.74 -1.55
N ASN A 469 -7.95 17.09 -2.38
CA ASN A 469 -8.40 16.17 -3.41
C ASN A 469 -8.76 14.75 -2.92
N VAL A 470 -8.72 14.50 -1.61
CA VAL A 470 -9.06 13.19 -1.01
C VAL A 470 -10.42 13.21 -0.31
N GLU A 471 -10.88 14.34 0.23
CA GLU A 471 -12.16 14.41 0.95
C GLU A 471 -13.40 14.42 0.03
N GLN A 472 -13.24 14.75 -1.26
CA GLN A 472 -14.37 14.98 -2.18
C GLN A 472 -15.01 13.75 -2.84
N TRP A 473 -14.63 12.49 -2.57
CA TRP A 473 -15.07 11.32 -3.40
C TRP A 473 -15.62 10.05 -2.70
#